data_AF-A0A659UHW1-F1
#
_entry.id   AF-A0A659UHW1-F1
#
_cell.length_a   1.000
_cell.length_b   1.000
_cell.length_c   1.000
_cell.angle_alpha   90.00
_cell.angle_beta   90.00
_cell.angle_gamma   90.00
#
_symmetry.space_group_name_H-M   'P 1'
#
loop_
_entity.id
_entity.type
_entity.pdbx_description
1 polymer ?
#
loop_
_entity_poly.entity_id
_entity_poly.type
_entity_poly.pdbx_seq_one_letter_code
_entity_poly.pdbx_strand_id
1 'polypeptide(L)'
;SMSDECVQFGPKGEPTGGKFFLERPGKIRFNYDGASNFRVISDGRSVAILNKKLNTSDLYPLSKTPLKLLLDDRIDLSGDRVKSVKEEDDLTTIQLSDKSVFGNARITMMFDP
;
A
#
# COMPACT_ATOMS: atom_id res chain seq x y z
N SER A 1 10.55 -12.18 -2.69
CA SER A 1 10.51 -10.86 -2.01
C SER A 1 10.89 -9.80 -3.02
N MET A 2 10.49 -8.55 -2.81
CA MET A 2 10.74 -7.42 -3.71
C MET A 2 11.14 -6.21 -2.87
N SER A 3 11.99 -5.34 -3.40
CA SER A 3 12.32 -4.07 -2.79
C SER A 3 12.71 -3.07 -3.85
N ASP A 4 12.17 -1.87 -3.76
CA ASP A 4 12.47 -0.79 -4.70
C ASP A 4 12.23 0.58 -4.04
N GLU A 5 12.46 1.64 -4.78
CA GLU A 5 12.10 2.99 -4.42
C GLU A 5 10.58 3.20 -4.48
N CYS A 6 10.06 4.10 -3.65
CA CYS A 6 8.67 4.50 -3.66
C CYS A 6 8.53 6.01 -3.52
N VAL A 7 7.42 6.54 -4.02
CA VAL A 7 7.00 7.93 -3.79
C VAL A 7 5.56 7.92 -3.29
N GLN A 8 5.31 8.64 -2.20
CA GLN A 8 3.97 8.94 -1.71
C GLN A 8 3.65 10.41 -1.94
N PHE A 9 2.42 10.69 -2.35
CA PHE A 9 1.88 12.04 -2.38
C PHE A 9 1.00 12.26 -1.15
N GLY A 10 1.27 13.32 -0.39
CA GLY A 10 0.44 13.71 0.74
C GLY A 10 -0.88 14.37 0.30
N PRO A 11 -1.75 14.74 1.24
CA PRO A 11 -3.07 15.30 0.93
C PRO A 11 -3.04 16.60 0.11
N LYS A 12 -1.92 17.32 0.12
CA LYS A 12 -1.72 18.55 -0.67
C LYS A 12 -0.87 18.32 -1.93
N GLY A 13 -0.56 17.06 -2.26
CA GLY A 13 0.22 16.68 -3.44
C GLY A 13 1.74 16.74 -3.23
N GLU A 14 2.21 16.93 -2.00
CA GLU A 14 3.64 16.94 -1.67
C GLU A 14 4.25 15.53 -1.82
N PRO A 15 5.31 15.35 -2.64
CA PRO A 15 5.95 14.05 -2.79
C PRO A 15 6.89 13.76 -1.62
N THR A 16 6.85 12.52 -1.14
CA THR A 16 7.78 11.97 -0.16
C THR A 16 8.37 10.68 -0.72
N GLY A 17 9.68 10.68 -0.94
CA GLY A 17 10.42 9.50 -1.37
C GLY A 17 10.60 8.47 -0.24
N GLY A 18 11.06 7.28 -0.61
CA GLY A 18 11.42 6.24 0.34
C GLY A 18 11.79 4.94 -0.35
N LYS A 19 11.90 3.89 0.44
CA LYS A 19 12.10 2.52 -0.02
C LYS A 19 11.04 1.60 0.54
N PHE A 20 10.53 0.70 -0.28
CA PHE A 20 9.63 -0.36 0.17
C PHE A 20 10.29 -1.73 0.11
N PHE A 21 9.78 -2.64 0.95
CA PHE A 21 10.16 -4.05 1.00
C PHE A 21 8.87 -4.86 1.08
N LEU A 22 8.67 -5.78 0.15
CA LEU A 22 7.49 -6.64 0.06
C LEU A 22 7.92 -8.11 0.18
N GLU A 23 7.30 -8.82 1.12
CA GLU A 23 7.42 -10.26 1.25
C GLU A 23 6.01 -10.84 1.33
N ARG A 24 5.60 -11.50 0.25
CA ARG A 24 4.27 -12.12 0.22
C ARG A 24 4.26 -13.44 1.01
N PRO A 25 3.14 -13.75 1.67
CA PRO A 25 1.96 -12.88 1.79
C PRO A 25 2.05 -11.93 2.99
N GLY A 26 1.24 -10.87 2.98
CA GLY A 26 0.95 -10.06 4.15
C GLY A 26 2.00 -9.04 4.59
N LYS A 27 3.29 -9.29 4.34
CA LYS A 27 4.36 -8.45 4.90
C LYS A 27 4.78 -7.36 3.91
N ILE A 28 4.75 -6.12 4.38
CA ILE A 28 5.32 -4.98 3.66
C ILE A 28 5.98 -4.04 4.65
N ARG A 29 7.00 -3.32 4.21
CA ARG A 29 7.59 -2.22 4.97
C ARG A 29 7.90 -1.07 4.04
N PHE A 30 7.39 0.12 4.36
CA PHE A 30 7.81 1.39 3.78
C PHE A 30 8.71 2.12 4.77
N ASN A 31 9.86 2.59 4.29
CA ASN A 31 10.74 3.50 4.99
C ASN A 31 10.73 4.82 4.22
N TYR A 32 10.08 5.85 4.77
CA TYR A 32 10.02 7.17 4.14
C TYR A 32 11.23 8.02 4.51
N ASP A 33 11.67 8.80 3.53
CA ASP A 33 12.76 9.76 3.70
C ASP A 33 12.31 11.00 4.49
N GLY A 34 13.28 11.85 4.85
CA GLY A 34 13.03 13.13 5.51
C GLY A 34 13.09 13.09 7.05
N ALA A 35 12.82 14.24 7.65
CA ALA A 35 13.13 14.49 9.07
C ALA A 35 12.25 13.71 10.06
N SER A 36 11.03 13.32 9.67
CA SER A 36 10.14 12.51 10.50
C SER A 36 10.50 11.02 10.48
N ASN A 37 11.14 10.54 9.41
CA ASN A 37 11.56 9.14 9.21
C ASN A 37 10.42 8.16 9.51
N PHE A 38 9.26 8.38 8.89
CA PHE A 38 8.08 7.54 9.06
C PHE A 38 8.36 6.11 8.57
N ARG A 39 7.81 5.13 9.28
CA ARG A 39 7.79 3.74 8.82
C ARG A 39 6.39 3.17 8.87
N VAL A 40 5.99 2.50 7.80
CA VAL A 40 4.73 1.75 7.75
C VAL A 40 5.07 0.28 7.58
N ILE A 41 4.65 -0.57 8.52
CA ILE A 41 5.05 -1.99 8.57
C ILE A 41 3.79 -2.85 8.69
N SER A 42 3.61 -3.80 7.78
CA SER A 42 2.63 -4.88 7.92
C SER A 42 3.33 -6.18 8.28
N ASP A 43 2.79 -6.90 9.28
CA ASP A 43 3.22 -8.26 9.65
C ASP A 43 2.34 -9.36 9.04
N GLY A 44 1.37 -8.98 8.19
CA GLY A 44 0.36 -9.86 7.61
C GLY A 44 -0.93 -9.96 8.42
N ARG A 45 -0.98 -9.38 9.62
CA ARG A 45 -2.21 -9.30 10.43
C ARG A 45 -2.55 -7.88 10.82
N SER A 46 -1.53 -7.05 11.01
CA SER A 46 -1.62 -5.68 11.49
C SER A 46 -0.68 -4.77 10.71
N VAL A 47 -1.02 -3.49 10.68
CA VAL A 47 -0.22 -2.40 10.10
C VAL A 47 0.15 -1.44 11.21
N ALA A 48 1.44 -1.30 11.46
CA ALA A 48 2.01 -0.31 12.37
C ALA A 48 2.52 0.90 11.60
N ILE A 49 2.17 2.10 12.07
CA ILE A 49 2.68 3.38 11.56
C ILE A 49 3.54 3.99 12.65
N LEU A 50 4.82 4.17 12.39
CA LEU A 50 5.81 4.66 13.35
C LEU A 50 6.29 6.05 12.95
N ASN A 51 6.14 7.02 13.86
CA ASN A 51 6.77 8.32 13.75
C ASN A 51 7.99 8.37 14.65
N LYS A 52 9.18 8.19 14.07
CA LYS A 52 10.42 8.14 14.85
C LYS A 52 10.79 9.46 15.51
N LYS A 53 10.46 10.58 14.86
CA LYS A 53 10.75 11.91 15.39
C LYS A 53 9.94 12.21 16.66
N LEU A 54 8.68 11.79 16.70
CA LEU A 54 7.79 12.00 17.85
C LEU A 54 7.75 10.83 18.82
N ASN A 55 8.41 9.71 18.48
CA ASN A 55 8.35 8.45 19.22
C ASN A 55 6.91 7.97 19.46
N THR A 56 6.06 8.08 18.44
CA THR A 56 4.66 7.61 18.47
C THR A 56 4.44 6.46 17.51
N SER A 57 3.47 5.61 17.84
CA SER A 57 3.06 4.48 17.01
C SER A 57 1.55 4.31 17.02
N ASP A 58 0.98 4.09 15.84
CA ASP A 58 -0.41 3.68 15.67
C ASP A 58 -0.46 2.26 15.10
N LEU A 59 -1.44 1.46 15.54
CA LEU A 59 -1.60 0.07 15.12
C LEU A 59 -3.03 -0.18 14.63
N TYR A 60 -3.15 -0.78 13.45
CA TYR A 60 -4.42 -1.09 12.82
C TYR A 60 -4.47 -2.54 12.35
N PRO A 61 -5.62 -3.24 12.42
CA PRO A 61 -5.77 -4.53 11.76
C PRO A 61 -5.61 -4.40 10.24
N LEU A 62 -4.80 -5.25 9.60
CA LEU A 62 -4.56 -5.20 8.15
C LEU A 62 -5.88 -5.26 7.35
N SER A 63 -6.80 -6.13 7.79
CA SER A 63 -8.13 -6.32 7.21
C SER A 63 -9.03 -5.06 7.21
N LYS A 64 -8.67 -4.04 7.98
CA LYS A 64 -9.36 -2.75 8.05
C LYS A 64 -8.66 -1.67 7.23
N THR A 65 -7.45 -1.92 6.74
CA THR A 65 -6.70 -0.98 5.90
C THR A 65 -6.91 -1.28 4.41
N PRO A 66 -6.69 -0.29 3.52
CA PRO A 66 -6.65 -0.53 2.09
C PRO A 66 -5.57 -1.51 1.64
N LEU A 67 -4.48 -1.64 2.41
CA LEU A 67 -3.35 -2.51 2.06
C LEU A 67 -3.74 -3.99 1.94
N LYS A 68 -4.85 -4.42 2.56
CA LYS A 68 -5.37 -5.79 2.42
C LYS A 68 -5.55 -6.20 0.95
N LEU A 69 -5.98 -5.26 0.08
CA LEU A 69 -6.17 -5.51 -1.35
C LEU A 69 -4.90 -5.96 -2.06
N LEU A 70 -3.74 -5.53 -1.55
CA LEU A 70 -2.44 -5.90 -2.09
C LEU A 70 -1.82 -7.07 -1.34
N LEU A 71 -2.04 -7.18 -0.04
CA LEU A 71 -1.23 -8.01 0.85
C LEU A 71 -1.91 -9.30 1.30
N ASP A 72 -3.24 -9.45 1.15
CA ASP A 72 -3.93 -10.68 1.52
C ASP A 72 -3.38 -11.88 0.71
N ASP A 73 -3.30 -13.05 1.37
CA ASP A 73 -2.85 -14.32 0.78
C ASP A 73 -3.61 -14.66 -0.50
N ARG A 74 -4.91 -14.35 -0.51
CA ARG A 74 -5.78 -14.42 -1.68
C ARG A 74 -6.39 -13.06 -1.92
N ILE A 75 -6.08 -12.48 -3.08
CA ILE A 75 -6.73 -11.27 -3.54
C ILE A 75 -8.14 -11.63 -4.01
N ASP A 76 -9.14 -11.31 -3.20
CA ASP A 76 -10.54 -11.45 -3.58
C ASP A 76 -10.94 -10.32 -4.53
N LEU A 77 -11.02 -10.64 -5.81
CA LEU A 77 -11.43 -9.73 -6.89
C LEU A 77 -12.95 -9.69 -7.11
N SER A 78 -13.73 -10.43 -6.32
CA SER A 78 -15.20 -10.43 -6.40
C SER A 78 -15.82 -9.18 -5.78
N GLY A 79 -17.11 -8.94 -6.04
CA GLY A 79 -17.91 -7.93 -5.35
C GLY A 79 -17.54 -6.48 -5.69
N ASP A 80 -17.56 -6.13 -6.98
CA ASP A 80 -17.27 -4.77 -7.51
C ASP A 80 -15.91 -4.19 -7.08
N ARG A 81 -14.97 -5.03 -6.62
CA ARG A 81 -13.64 -4.58 -6.18
C ARG A 81 -12.74 -4.25 -7.36
N VAL A 82 -12.85 -5.00 -8.45
CA VAL A 82 -12.21 -4.65 -9.73
C VAL A 82 -13.04 -3.55 -10.39
N LYS A 83 -12.42 -2.39 -10.59
CA LYS A 83 -13.05 -1.26 -11.29
C LYS A 83 -12.71 -1.21 -12.77
N SER A 84 -11.49 -1.60 -13.12
CA SER A 84 -11.07 -1.69 -14.51
C SER A 84 -9.85 -2.60 -14.65
N VAL A 85 -9.78 -3.31 -15.77
CA VAL A 85 -8.57 -3.94 -16.28
C VAL A 85 -8.36 -3.37 -17.68
N LYS A 86 -7.19 -2.79 -17.93
CA LYS A 86 -6.79 -2.28 -19.24
C LYS A 86 -5.49 -2.96 -19.62
N GLU A 87 -5.51 -3.64 -20.75
CA GLU A 87 -4.37 -4.35 -21.31
C GLU A 87 -3.96 -3.61 -22.59
N GLU A 88 -2.72 -3.19 -22.63
CA GLU A 88 -2.05 -2.54 -23.75
C GLU A 88 -0.74 -3.29 -24.03
N ASP A 89 -0.15 -3.12 -25.21
CA ASP A 89 0.99 -3.92 -25.67
C ASP A 89 2.21 -3.88 -24.73
N ASP A 90 2.38 -2.79 -23.97
CA ASP A 90 3.50 -2.52 -23.08
C ASP A 90 3.08 -2.37 -21.60
N LEU A 91 1.79 -2.49 -21.29
CA LEU A 91 1.30 -2.17 -19.96
C LEU A 91 -0.03 -2.85 -19.63
N THR A 92 -0.05 -3.56 -18.51
CA THR A 92 -1.30 -3.99 -17.88
C THR A 92 -1.62 -3.10 -16.69
N THR A 93 -2.75 -2.40 -16.74
CA THR A 93 -3.27 -1.58 -15.64
C THR A 93 -4.47 -2.25 -14.97
N ILE A 94 -4.34 -2.56 -13.69
CA ILE A 94 -5.42 -3.11 -12.86
C ILE A 94 -5.80 -2.08 -11.81
N GLN A 95 -7.08 -1.75 -11.77
CA GLN A 95 -7.62 -0.82 -10.79
C GLN A 95 -8.57 -1.52 -9.82
N LEU A 96 -8.21 -1.47 -8.54
CA LEU A 96 -8.99 -2.01 -7.44
C LEU A 96 -9.58 -0.89 -6.59
N SER A 97 -10.69 -1.18 -5.94
CA SER A 97 -11.29 -0.32 -4.94
C SER A 97 -11.80 -1.12 -3.74
N ASP A 98 -11.70 -0.53 -2.55
CA ASP A 98 -12.27 -1.09 -1.33
C ASP A 98 -12.99 -0.01 -0.54
N LYS A 99 -14.13 -0.38 0.03
CA LYS A 99 -14.79 0.42 1.07
C LYS A 99 -14.13 0.07 2.39
N SER A 100 -13.16 0.89 2.79
CA SER A 100 -12.43 0.75 4.05
C SER A 100 -13.04 1.66 5.12
N VAL A 101 -12.75 1.38 6.39
CA VAL A 101 -13.04 2.33 7.49
C VAL A 101 -12.31 3.68 7.32
N PHE A 102 -11.28 3.72 6.47
CA PHE A 102 -10.57 4.94 6.09
C PHE A 102 -11.19 5.66 4.87
N GLY A 103 -12.38 5.24 4.42
CA GLY A 103 -13.06 5.79 3.25
C GLY A 103 -12.92 4.91 1.99
N ASN A 104 -13.30 5.46 0.84
CA ASN A 104 -13.14 4.80 -0.45
C ASN A 104 -11.66 4.81 -0.84
N ALA A 105 -11.01 3.65 -0.79
CA ALA A 105 -9.64 3.52 -1.23
C ALA A 105 -9.61 2.97 -2.67
N ARG A 106 -8.69 3.51 -3.47
CA ARG A 106 -8.41 3.08 -4.84
C ARG A 106 -6.93 2.69 -4.93
N ILE A 107 -6.67 1.52 -5.49
CA ILE A 107 -5.32 1.06 -5.79
C ILE A 107 -5.24 0.84 -7.29
N THR A 108 -4.26 1.50 -7.92
CA THR A 108 -3.94 1.26 -9.33
C THR A 108 -2.60 0.54 -9.35
N MET A 109 -2.57 -0.62 -9.98
CA MET A 109 -1.35 -1.39 -10.25
C MET A 109 -1.07 -1.34 -11.74
N MET A 110 0.19 -1.16 -12.08
CA MET A 110 0.68 -1.05 -13.45
C MET A 110 1.82 -2.05 -13.56
N PHE A 111 1.71 -2.95 -14.53
CA PHE A 111 2.67 -4.03 -14.76
C PHE A 111 3.21 -3.89 -16.18
N ASP A 112 4.53 -3.79 -16.30
CA ASP A 112 5.25 -4.02 -17.53
C ASP A 112 5.37 -5.53 -17.82
N PRO A 113 5.56 -5.94 -19.09
CA PRO A 113 5.68 -7.34 -19.50
C PRO A 113 6.89 -8.09 -18.91
#